data_AF-A0A956UC18-F1
#
_entry.id   AF-A0A956UC18-F1
#
_cell.length_a   1.000
_cell.length_b   1.000
_cell.length_c   1.000
_cell.angle_alpha   90.00
_cell.angle_beta   90.00
_cell.angle_gamma   90.00
#
_symmetry.space_group_name_H-M   'P 1'
#
loop_
_entity.id
_entity.type
_entity.pdbx_description
1 polymer ?
#
loop_
_entity_poly.entity_id
_entity_poly.type
_entity_poly.pdbx_seq_one_letter_code
_entity_poly.pdbx_strand_id
1 'polypeptide(L)'
;MRIESYRSELPEIVLAQIVEIYLECFTGPPRNEEWTEDGVRGHLLKLLAGDADVFVVVEGNAAEIVSFGIGLPMVGYFNSEELIGNGADPESYYFAELGTRSSRRGQGYGAALQTRREQAAQERGYKSLSVRV
;
A
#
# COMPACT_ATOMS: atom_id res chain seq x y z
N MET A 1 -16.12 7.15 -7.98
CA MET A 1 -14.86 6.54 -7.52
C MET A 1 -13.82 6.72 -8.60
N ARG A 2 -12.71 7.40 -8.31
CA ARG A 2 -11.54 7.51 -9.20
C ARG A 2 -10.35 6.82 -8.54
N ILE A 3 -9.61 6.00 -9.29
CA ILE A 3 -8.34 5.43 -8.82
C ILE A 3 -7.21 6.22 -9.47
N GLU A 4 -6.26 6.66 -8.65
CA GLU A 4 -5.02 7.27 -9.10
C GLU A 4 -3.84 6.37 -8.75
N SER A 5 -2.77 6.45 -9.53
CA SER A 5 -1.57 5.65 -9.35
C SER A 5 -0.33 6.53 -9.41
N TYR A 6 0.61 6.24 -8.51
CA TYR A 6 1.89 6.92 -8.34
C TYR A 6 2.99 5.85 -8.34
N ARG A 7 4.19 6.20 -8.80
CA ARG A 7 5.35 5.30 -8.81
C ARG A 7 6.58 6.05 -8.34
N SER A 8 7.27 5.49 -7.35
CA SER A 8 8.52 5.99 -6.74
C SER A 8 8.45 7.39 -6.10
N GLU A 9 7.50 8.24 -6.49
CA GLU A 9 7.30 9.59 -5.98
C GLU A 9 5.82 9.82 -5.68
N LEU A 10 5.54 10.55 -4.61
CA LEU A 10 4.20 10.89 -4.15
C LEU A 10 4.12 12.37 -3.81
N PRO A 11 3.09 13.10 -4.28
CA PRO A 11 2.84 14.45 -3.80
C PRO A 11 2.67 14.45 -2.28
N GLU A 12 3.24 15.46 -1.62
CA GLU A 12 3.21 15.59 -0.16
C GLU A 12 1.79 15.49 0.42
N ILE A 13 0.81 16.11 -0.26
CA ILE A 13 -0.59 16.07 0.15
C ILE A 13 -1.21 14.67 0.08
N VAL A 14 -0.75 13.82 -0.85
CA VAL A 14 -1.20 12.43 -0.98
C VAL A 14 -0.56 11.59 0.11
N LEU A 15 0.75 11.78 0.35
CA LEU A 15 1.48 11.09 1.42
C LEU A 15 0.85 11.39 2.80
N ALA A 16 0.57 12.66 3.11
CA ALA A 16 -0.05 13.05 4.37
C ALA A 16 -1.40 12.34 4.60
N GLN A 17 -2.27 12.29 3.58
CA GLN A 17 -3.55 11.57 3.69
C GLN A 17 -3.37 10.05 3.83
N ILE A 18 -2.39 9.45 3.17
CA ILE A 18 -2.09 8.02 3.35
C ILE A 18 -1.62 7.75 4.80
N VAL A 19 -0.79 8.62 5.36
CA VAL A 19 -0.33 8.50 6.76
C VAL A 19 -1.52 8.52 7.73
N GLU A 20 -2.47 9.42 7.56
CA GLU A 20 -3.70 9.45 8.36
C GLU A 20 -4.48 8.14 8.28
N ILE A 21 -4.69 7.63 7.06
CA ILE A 21 -5.44 6.37 6.85
C ILE A 21 -4.68 5.18 7.45
N TYR A 22 -3.35 5.16 7.34
CA TYR A 22 -2.52 4.13 7.92
C TYR A 22 -2.67 4.11 9.44
N LEU A 23 -2.49 5.27 10.09
CA LEU A 23 -2.66 5.38 11.54
C LEU A 23 -4.04 4.91 11.98
N GLU A 24 -5.09 5.31 11.26
CA GLU A 24 -6.46 4.87 11.51
C GLU A 24 -6.64 3.34 11.36
N CYS A 25 -5.97 2.72 10.39
CA CYS A 25 -6.15 1.30 10.08
C CYS A 25 -5.32 0.36 10.96
N PHE A 26 -4.10 0.75 11.32
CA PHE A 26 -3.09 -0.16 11.85
C PHE A 26 -2.76 0.08 13.33
N THR A 27 -3.02 1.28 13.87
CA THR A 27 -2.84 1.52 15.33
C THR A 27 -4.00 0.96 16.17
N GLY A 28 -5.14 0.69 15.53
CA GLY A 28 -6.27 0.01 16.16
C GLY A 28 -6.20 -1.52 16.11
N PRO A 29 -7.09 -2.22 16.83
CA PRO A 29 -7.24 -3.67 16.70
C PRO A 29 -7.57 -4.10 15.27
N PRO A 30 -7.07 -5.27 14.81
CA PRO A 30 -6.29 -6.26 15.57
C PRO A 30 -4.77 -6.00 15.57
N ARG A 31 -4.29 -5.06 14.77
CA ARG A 31 -2.86 -4.85 14.52
C ARG A 31 -2.17 -4.17 15.71
N ASN A 32 -2.85 -3.19 16.34
CA ASN A 32 -2.37 -2.47 17.54
C ASN A 32 -0.92 -1.98 17.39
N GLU A 33 -0.56 -1.51 16.20
CA GLU A 33 0.80 -1.08 15.92
C GLU A 33 1.09 0.26 16.60
N GLU A 34 2.24 0.38 17.25
CA GLU A 34 2.65 1.57 18.00
C GLU A 34 3.40 2.58 17.11
N TRP A 35 2.80 2.97 15.99
CA TRP A 35 3.41 3.94 15.08
C TRP A 35 3.06 5.39 15.43
N THR A 36 4.06 6.26 15.34
CA THR A 36 3.87 7.71 15.27
C THR A 36 3.68 8.15 13.82
N GLU A 37 3.18 9.36 13.59
CA GLU A 37 3.07 9.95 12.25
C GLU A 37 4.41 9.93 11.49
N ASP A 38 5.49 10.39 12.13
CA ASP A 38 6.85 10.34 11.57
C ASP A 38 7.32 8.91 11.28
N GLY A 39 6.95 7.96 12.14
CA GLY A 39 7.26 6.56 11.97
C GLY A 39 6.59 5.96 10.73
N VAL A 40 5.29 6.20 10.57
CA VAL A 40 4.53 5.79 9.38
C VAL A 40 5.11 6.46 8.14
N ARG A 41 5.37 7.76 8.19
CA ARG A 41 5.98 8.50 7.07
C ARG A 41 7.32 7.87 6.66
N GLY A 42 8.18 7.60 7.64
CA GLY A 42 9.48 6.93 7.40
C GLY A 42 9.33 5.53 6.80
N HIS A 43 8.35 4.74 7.26
CA HIS A 43 8.03 3.42 6.70
C HIS A 43 7.58 3.52 5.24
N LEU A 44 6.62 4.41 4.94
CA LEU A 44 6.12 4.62 3.59
C LEU A 44 7.24 5.05 2.63
N LEU A 45 8.13 5.96 3.06
CA LEU A 45 9.27 6.39 2.26
C LEU A 45 10.25 5.23 1.96
N LYS A 46 10.46 4.30 2.89
CA LYS A 46 11.27 3.09 2.62
C LYS A 46 10.62 2.19 1.58
N LEU A 47 9.29 2.06 1.59
CA LEU A 47 8.57 1.32 0.55
C LEU A 47 8.75 1.98 -0.83
N LEU A 48 8.65 3.30 -0.91
CA LEU A 48 8.82 4.05 -2.17
C LEU A 48 10.22 3.91 -2.76
N ALA A 49 11.25 3.87 -1.92
CA ALA A 49 12.63 3.61 -2.34
C ALA A 49 12.80 2.23 -3.00
N GLY A 50 11.88 1.29 -2.76
CA GLY A 50 11.84 -0.06 -3.31
C GLY A 50 11.16 -0.21 -4.68
N ASP A 51 11.01 0.87 -5.45
CA ASP A 51 10.27 0.88 -6.74
C ASP A 51 8.79 0.48 -6.59
N ALA A 52 8.16 1.01 -5.54
CA ALA A 52 6.75 0.76 -5.25
C ALA A 52 5.81 1.51 -6.19
N ASP A 53 4.72 0.81 -6.53
CA ASP A 53 3.51 1.40 -7.08
C ASP A 53 2.50 1.66 -5.95
N VAL A 54 1.99 2.88 -5.89
CA VAL A 54 1.00 3.33 -4.91
C VAL A 54 -0.30 3.67 -5.62
N PHE A 55 -1.39 3.13 -5.12
CA PHE A 55 -2.73 3.32 -5.65
C PHE A 55 -3.61 3.94 -4.59
N VAL A 56 -4.39 4.94 -4.96
CA VAL A 56 -5.34 5.61 -4.06
C VAL A 56 -6.72 5.69 -4.67
N VAL A 57 -7.75 5.55 -3.84
CA VAL A 57 -9.12 5.88 -4.22
C VAL A 57 -9.41 7.31 -3.80
N VAL A 58 -9.79 8.13 -4.76
CA VAL A 58 -10.21 9.53 -4.56
C VAL A 58 -11.74 9.64 -4.67
N GLU A 59 -12.35 10.26 -3.67
CA GLU A 59 -13.79 10.52 -3.60
C GLU A 59 -14.09 12.03 -3.61
N GLY A 60 -15.20 12.39 -4.26
CA GLY A 60 -15.70 13.76 -4.31
C GLY A 60 -14.83 14.74 -5.12
N ASN A 61 -15.24 16.00 -5.09
CA ASN A 61 -14.55 17.09 -5.79
C ASN A 61 -13.36 17.66 -4.99
N ALA A 62 -13.23 17.27 -3.71
CA ALA A 62 -12.23 17.81 -2.78
C ALA A 62 -10.90 17.02 -2.78
N ALA A 63 -10.72 16.07 -3.70
CA ALA A 63 -9.55 15.20 -3.77
C ALA A 63 -9.27 14.43 -2.44
N GLU A 64 -10.35 14.01 -1.75
CA GLU A 64 -10.25 13.22 -0.52
C GLU A 64 -9.84 11.79 -0.85
N ILE A 65 -8.77 11.31 -0.21
CA ILE A 65 -8.33 9.92 -0.32
C ILE A 65 -9.02 9.10 0.77
N VAL A 66 -9.71 8.06 0.34
CA VAL A 66 -10.51 7.17 1.23
C VAL A 66 -9.90 5.79 1.39
N SER A 67 -8.99 5.40 0.49
CA SER A 67 -8.35 4.09 0.49
C SER A 67 -7.01 4.18 -0.22
N PHE A 68 -6.04 3.38 0.20
CA PHE A 68 -4.73 3.28 -0.44
C PHE A 68 -4.24 1.83 -0.47
N GLY A 69 -3.41 1.51 -1.44
CA GLY A 69 -2.75 0.21 -1.57
C GLY A 69 -1.36 0.39 -2.15
N ILE A 70 -0.38 -0.32 -1.58
CA ILE A 70 1.01 -0.28 -2.01
C ILE A 70 1.42 -1.68 -2.47
N GLY A 71 2.14 -1.76 -3.58
CA GLY A 71 2.83 -2.96 -4.00
C GLY A 71 4.20 -2.63 -4.56
N LEU A 72 5.13 -3.58 -4.51
CA LEU A 72 6.50 -3.40 -4.96
C LEU A 72 7.15 -4.76 -5.30
N PRO A 73 8.24 -4.79 -6.07
CA PRO A 73 9.03 -6.01 -6.24
C PRO A 73 9.47 -6.57 -4.89
N MET A 74 9.41 -7.89 -4.67
CA MET A 74 9.84 -8.51 -3.41
C MET A 74 11.26 -8.10 -3.04
N VAL A 75 12.21 -8.14 -3.99
CA VAL A 75 13.59 -7.69 -3.79
C VAL A 75 13.74 -6.20 -3.43
N GLY A 76 12.74 -5.37 -3.74
CA GLY A 76 12.71 -3.95 -3.40
C GLY A 76 12.21 -3.67 -1.98
N TYR A 77 11.58 -4.66 -1.33
CA TYR A 77 11.13 -4.52 0.05
C TYR A 77 12.32 -4.57 1.02
N PHE A 78 12.40 -3.60 1.93
CA PHE A 78 13.55 -3.42 2.82
C PHE A 78 13.76 -4.57 3.82
N ASN A 79 12.75 -5.40 4.07
CA ASN A 79 12.83 -6.62 4.88
C ASN A 79 12.60 -7.89 4.04
N SER A 80 12.97 -7.88 2.76
CA SER A 80 12.74 -9.00 1.83
C SER A 80 13.44 -10.28 2.23
N GLU A 81 14.64 -10.20 2.82
CA GLU A 81 15.42 -11.37 3.26
C GLU A 81 14.65 -12.26 4.23
N GLU A 82 13.92 -11.67 5.19
CA GLU A 82 13.10 -12.41 6.16
C GLU A 82 11.96 -13.16 5.45
N LEU A 83 11.27 -12.49 4.52
CA LEU A 83 10.15 -13.08 3.80
C LEU A 83 10.60 -14.19 2.86
N ILE A 84 11.69 -13.97 2.12
CA ILE A 84 12.30 -14.95 1.22
C ILE A 84 12.82 -16.15 2.03
N GLY A 85 13.46 -15.91 3.17
CA GLY A 85 13.91 -16.95 4.10
C GLY A 85 12.75 -17.81 4.64
N ASN A 86 11.56 -17.23 4.75
CA ASN A 86 10.32 -17.92 5.13
C ASN A 86 9.55 -18.53 3.93
N GLY A 87 10.16 -18.58 2.74
CA GLY A 87 9.62 -19.25 1.56
C GLY A 87 8.87 -18.35 0.57
N ALA A 88 8.93 -17.03 0.72
CA ALA A 88 8.40 -16.11 -0.29
C ALA A 88 9.27 -16.16 -1.56
N ASP A 89 8.61 -16.04 -2.72
CA ASP A 89 9.30 -16.03 -4.01
C ASP A 89 10.03 -14.69 -4.22
N PRO A 90 11.36 -14.67 -4.39
CA PRO A 90 12.13 -13.43 -4.60
C PRO A 90 11.74 -12.71 -5.90
N GLU A 91 11.22 -13.43 -6.90
CA GLU A 91 10.77 -12.84 -8.17
C GLU A 91 9.32 -12.34 -8.12
N SER A 92 8.65 -12.45 -6.98
CA SER A 92 7.25 -12.05 -6.84
C SER A 92 7.05 -10.53 -6.70
N TYR A 93 5.81 -10.12 -6.97
CA TYR A 93 5.33 -8.80 -6.60
C TYR A 93 4.70 -8.83 -5.21
N TYR A 94 5.23 -8.05 -4.27
CA TYR A 94 4.79 -8.02 -2.88
C TYR A 94 3.71 -6.95 -2.66
N PHE A 95 2.57 -7.35 -2.09
CA PHE A 95 1.54 -6.43 -1.64
C PHE A 95 1.79 -6.03 -0.18
N ALA A 96 2.46 -4.88 0.01
CA ALA A 96 2.91 -4.43 1.32
C ALA A 96 1.78 -3.91 2.20
N GLU A 97 0.96 -2.98 1.70
CA GLU A 97 -0.01 -2.26 2.52
C GLU A 97 -1.36 -2.10 1.81
N LEU A 98 -2.47 -2.19 2.56
CA LEU A 98 -3.81 -1.89 2.07
C LEU A 98 -4.64 -1.31 3.22
N GLY A 99 -5.06 -0.06 3.08
CA GLY A 99 -5.84 0.65 4.10
C GLY A 99 -7.10 1.29 3.51
N THR A 100 -8.19 1.32 4.27
CA THR A 100 -9.41 2.04 3.92
C THR A 100 -9.96 2.71 5.17
N ARG A 101 -10.26 4.01 5.07
CA ARG A 101 -10.88 4.79 6.15
C ARG A 101 -12.07 4.02 6.72
N SER A 102 -12.17 3.95 8.03
CA SER A 102 -13.18 3.17 8.77
C SER A 102 -14.60 3.54 8.33
N SER A 103 -14.87 4.83 8.14
CA SER A 103 -16.15 5.37 7.66
C SER A 103 -16.52 4.97 6.22
N ARG A 104 -15.56 4.41 5.47
CA ARG A 104 -15.70 4.02 4.06
C ARG A 104 -15.56 2.50 3.85
N ARG A 105 -15.39 1.72 4.92
CA ARG A 105 -15.32 0.25 4.84
C ARG A 105 -16.67 -0.35 4.41
N GLY A 106 -16.64 -1.55 3.84
CA GLY A 106 -17.83 -2.25 3.33
C GLY A 106 -18.34 -1.76 1.96
N GLN A 107 -17.67 -0.79 1.34
CA GLN A 107 -18.08 -0.19 0.06
C GLN A 107 -17.28 -0.70 -1.15
N GLY A 108 -16.40 -1.70 -0.96
CA GLY A 108 -15.63 -2.32 -2.05
C GLY A 108 -14.33 -1.62 -2.44
N TYR A 109 -13.93 -0.52 -1.80
CA TYR A 109 -12.70 0.22 -2.14
C TYR A 109 -11.42 -0.63 -2.07
N GLY A 110 -11.24 -1.38 -0.98
CA GLY A 110 -10.09 -2.27 -0.83
C GLY A 110 -10.04 -3.36 -1.91
N ALA A 111 -11.19 -3.91 -2.31
CA ALA A 111 -11.26 -4.88 -3.41
C ALA A 111 -10.89 -4.24 -4.76
N ALA A 112 -11.37 -3.03 -5.03
CA ALA A 112 -11.02 -2.30 -6.25
C ALA A 112 -9.51 -2.01 -6.34
N LEU A 113 -8.88 -1.61 -5.23
CA LEU A 113 -7.43 -1.42 -5.16
C LEU A 113 -6.67 -2.74 -5.29
N GLN A 114 -7.15 -3.82 -4.70
CA GLN A 114 -6.56 -5.15 -4.86
C GLN A 114 -6.52 -5.56 -6.34
N THR A 115 -7.64 -5.45 -7.04
CA THR A 115 -7.71 -5.71 -8.48
C THR A 115 -6.74 -4.83 -9.27
N ARG A 116 -6.66 -3.54 -8.96
CA ARG A 116 -5.73 -2.64 -9.66
C ARG A 116 -4.26 -3.00 -9.42
N ARG A 117 -3.90 -3.42 -8.21
CA ARG A 117 -2.53 -3.88 -7.88
C ARG A 117 -2.16 -5.16 -8.60
N GLU A 118 -3.09 -6.11 -8.70
CA GLU A 118 -2.90 -7.34 -9.48
C GLU A 118 -2.69 -7.04 -10.97
N GLN A 119 -3.48 -6.13 -11.53
CA GLN A 119 -3.29 -5.66 -12.91
C GLN A 119 -1.92 -5.00 -13.09
N ALA A 120 -1.48 -4.15 -12.16
CA ALA A 120 -0.16 -3.52 -12.23
C ALA A 120 0.98 -4.55 -12.17
N ALA A 121 0.87 -5.55 -11.31
CA ALA A 121 1.84 -6.64 -11.25
C ALA A 121 1.92 -7.41 -12.58
N GLN A 122 0.76 -7.71 -13.20
CA GLN A 122 0.70 -8.35 -14.52
C GLN A 122 1.28 -7.46 -15.63
N GLU A 123 0.94 -6.17 -15.64
CA GLU A 123 1.50 -5.16 -16.58
C GLU A 123 3.02 -5.07 -16.46
N ARG A 124 3.57 -5.29 -15.26
CA ARG A 124 5.01 -5.36 -14.99
C ARG A 124 5.65 -6.73 -15.26
N GLY A 125 4.86 -7.73 -15.66
CA GLY A 125 5.35 -9.06 -16.04
C GLY A 125 5.56 -10.04 -14.88
N TYR A 126 5.07 -9.74 -13.67
CA TYR A 126 5.17 -10.64 -12.53
C TYR A 126 4.25 -11.85 -12.69
N LYS A 127 4.79 -13.04 -12.40
CA LYS A 127 4.06 -14.32 -12.50
C LYS A 127 3.54 -14.82 -11.16
N SER A 128 4.05 -14.26 -10.06
CA SER A 128 3.72 -14.62 -8.69
C SER A 128 3.47 -13.35 -7.88
N LEU A 129 2.58 -13.47 -6.91
CA LEU A 129 2.19 -12.41 -5.98
C LEU A 129 2.45 -12.90 -4.56
N SER A 130 3.00 -12.04 -3.72
CA SER A 130 3.24 -12.31 -2.31
C SER A 130 2.44 -11.36 -1.44
N VAL A 131 1.87 -11.87 -0.36
CA VAL A 131 1.19 -11.07 0.66
C VAL A 131 1.56 -11.61 2.03
N ARG A 132 1.74 -10.73 3.01
CA ARG A 132 1.89 -11.11 4.40
C ARG A 132 0.51 -11.14 5.05
N VAL A 133 0.10 -12.29 5.57
CA VAL A 133 -1.20 -12.49 6.24
C VAL A 133 -1.03 -12.26 7.74
#